data_AF-A0A6I5CA33-F1
#
_entry.id   AF-A0A6I5CA33-F1
#
_cell.length_a   1.000
_cell.length_b   1.000
_cell.length_c   1.000
_cell.angle_alpha   90.00
_cell.angle_beta   90.00
_cell.angle_gamma   90.00
#
_symmetry.space_group_name_H-M   'P 1'
#
loop_
_entity.id
_entity.type
_entity.pdbx_description
1 polymer ?
#
loop_
_entity_poly.entity_id
_entity_poly.type
_entity_poly.pdbx_seq_one_letter_code
_entity_poly.pdbx_strand_id
1 'polypeptide(L)'
;TGLTERRLADAAAEALFGSHTGWLVPKVLLVADDIDITDIDQVVWALATRHHPATGHYVYPEAPGIPMVPYLTDDEVRGGRGGKSVVSCLLPADFEGVTRGVTASFRNSFPADVRRRVTDRWAAYGFPAPPEAPHPAA
;
A
#
# COMPACT_ATOMS: atom_id res chain seq x y z
N THR A 1 -7.10 4.81 -18.20
CA THR A 1 -6.72 6.20 -17.90
C THR A 1 -5.34 6.43 -18.50
N GLY A 2 -5.02 7.59 -19.11
CA GLY A 2 -3.67 7.84 -19.66
C GLY A 2 -2.59 8.09 -18.60
N LEU A 3 -2.81 7.59 -17.38
CA LEU A 3 -1.99 7.83 -16.21
C LEU A 3 -0.91 6.76 -16.15
N THR A 4 0.35 7.17 -16.17
CA THR A 4 1.48 6.25 -16.00
C THR A 4 1.83 6.10 -14.52
N GLU A 5 2.51 5.00 -14.18
CA GLU A 5 3.01 4.75 -12.82
C GLU A 5 3.81 5.94 -12.27
N ARG A 6 4.78 6.42 -13.06
CA ARG A 6 5.61 7.57 -12.67
C ARG A 6 4.79 8.83 -12.42
N ARG A 7 3.79 9.12 -13.26
CA ARG A 7 2.94 10.31 -13.08
C ARG A 7 2.11 10.22 -11.81
N LEU A 8 1.62 9.03 -11.47
CA LEU A 8 0.88 8.83 -10.24
C LEU A 8 1.79 8.99 -9.00
N ALA A 9 2.99 8.43 -9.04
CA ALA A 9 3.98 8.60 -7.98
C ALA A 9 4.34 10.08 -7.75
N ASP A 10 4.58 10.82 -8.85
CA ASP A 10 4.87 12.25 -8.78
C ASP A 10 3.71 13.06 -8.20
N ALA A 11 2.47 12.76 -8.62
CA ALA A 11 1.28 13.41 -8.07
C ALA A 11 1.09 13.13 -6.57
N ALA A 12 1.35 11.90 -6.13
CA ALA A 12 1.30 11.53 -4.72
C ALA A 12 2.39 12.27 -3.91
N ALA A 13 3.62 12.34 -4.43
CA ALA A 13 4.72 13.07 -3.81
C ALA A 13 4.42 14.57 -3.69
N GLU A 14 3.90 15.20 -4.74
CA GLU A 14 3.51 16.61 -4.76
C GLU A 14 2.43 16.91 -3.71
N ALA A 15 1.40 16.06 -3.65
CA ALA A 15 0.31 16.21 -2.69
C ALA A 15 0.77 16.02 -1.23
N LEU A 16 1.68 15.07 -0.98
CA LEU A 16 2.06 14.69 0.39
C LEU A 16 3.23 15.50 0.92
N PHE A 17 4.37 15.53 0.22
CA PHE A 17 5.62 16.04 0.81
C PHE A 17 5.63 17.56 1.02
N GLY A 18 4.79 18.31 0.30
CA GLY A 18 4.56 19.73 0.53
C GLY A 18 3.50 20.04 1.60
N SER A 19 2.71 19.05 2.03
CA SER A 19 1.65 19.24 3.01
C SER A 19 2.17 19.18 4.45
N HIS A 20 1.48 19.84 5.37
CA HIS A 20 1.84 19.82 6.80
C HIS A 20 1.92 18.39 7.36
N THR A 21 0.92 17.55 7.07
CA THR A 21 0.87 16.17 7.58
C THR A 21 1.82 15.24 6.82
N GLY A 22 1.83 15.31 5.48
CA GLY A 22 2.67 14.44 4.65
C GLY A 22 4.15 14.78 4.73
N TRP A 23 4.52 15.99 5.18
CA TRP A 23 5.89 16.34 5.53
C TRP A 23 6.49 15.34 6.53
N LEU A 24 5.71 14.83 7.50
CA LEU A 24 6.16 13.87 8.52
C LEU A 24 6.33 12.43 8.00
N VAL A 25 5.88 12.13 6.78
CA VAL A 25 5.92 10.78 6.20
C VAL A 25 7.02 10.72 5.14
N PRO A 26 8.13 10.00 5.37
CA PRO A 26 9.23 10.00 4.43
C PRO A 26 9.12 8.94 3.33
N LYS A 27 8.28 7.90 3.52
CA LYS A 27 8.08 6.82 2.55
C LYS A 27 6.59 6.60 2.34
N VAL A 28 6.17 6.54 1.09
CA VAL A 28 4.77 6.32 0.70
C VAL A 28 4.70 5.04 -0.14
N LEU A 29 3.76 4.16 0.16
CA LEU A 29 3.46 3.01 -0.67
C LEU A 29 2.17 3.27 -1.46
N LEU A 30 2.21 3.06 -2.77
CA LEU A 30 1.02 3.05 -3.62
C LEU A 30 0.59 1.61 -3.82
N VAL A 31 -0.59 1.27 -3.31
CA VAL A 31 -1.18 -0.08 -3.41
C VAL A 31 -2.55 0.03 -4.06
N ALA A 32 -3.01 -1.07 -4.66
CA ALA A 32 -4.38 -1.15 -5.15
C ALA A 32 -5.36 -1.27 -3.96
N ASP A 33 -6.63 -0.95 -4.21
CA ASP A 33 -7.70 -0.92 -3.21
C ASP A 33 -8.25 -2.31 -2.80
N ASP A 34 -7.60 -3.39 -3.27
CA ASP A 34 -8.01 -4.76 -2.98
C ASP A 34 -7.51 -5.27 -1.62
N ILE A 35 -6.60 -4.53 -0.98
CA ILE A 35 -6.05 -4.82 0.35
C ILE A 35 -6.53 -3.83 1.41
N ASP A 36 -6.58 -4.29 2.65
CA ASP A 36 -6.74 -3.42 3.81
C ASP A 36 -5.38 -2.81 4.22
N ILE A 37 -5.23 -1.50 4.04
CA ILE A 37 -3.98 -0.79 4.38
C ILE A 37 -3.76 -0.63 5.89
N THR A 38 -4.77 -0.95 6.72
CA THR A 38 -4.64 -0.96 8.18
C THR A 38 -4.12 -2.30 8.72
N ASP A 39 -4.15 -3.34 7.89
CA ASP A 39 -3.56 -4.65 8.15
C ASP A 39 -2.13 -4.71 7.59
N ILE A 40 -1.14 -4.69 8.49
CA ILE A 40 0.27 -4.70 8.10
C ILE A 40 0.66 -5.95 7.31
N ASP A 41 0.02 -7.10 7.55
CA ASP A 41 0.34 -8.34 6.86
C ASP A 41 -0.06 -8.25 5.37
N GLN A 42 -1.18 -7.58 5.08
CA GLN A 42 -1.62 -7.33 3.72
C GLN A 42 -0.73 -6.31 3.00
N VAL A 43 -0.29 -5.25 3.70
CA VAL A 43 0.66 -4.27 3.16
C VAL A 43 2.00 -4.94 2.83
N VAL A 44 2.51 -5.79 3.72
CA VAL A 44 3.74 -6.56 3.49
C VAL A 44 3.59 -7.50 2.30
N TRP A 45 2.45 -8.20 2.19
CA TRP A 45 2.17 -9.06 1.04
C TRP A 45 2.16 -8.28 -0.28
N ALA A 46 1.49 -7.12 -0.34
CA ALA A 46 1.46 -6.28 -1.52
C ALA A 46 2.86 -5.77 -1.89
N LEU A 47 3.63 -5.30 -0.90
CA LEU A 47 5.02 -4.87 -1.12
C LEU A 47 5.88 -6.01 -1.66
N ALA A 48 5.85 -7.19 -1.04
CA ALA A 48 6.71 -8.31 -1.41
C ALA A 48 6.38 -8.91 -2.78
N THR A 49 5.12 -8.88 -3.20
CA THR A 49 4.65 -9.58 -4.41
C THR A 49 4.42 -8.69 -5.62
N ARG A 50 4.23 -7.37 -5.42
CA ARG A 50 3.87 -6.43 -6.50
C ARG A 50 4.92 -5.37 -6.79
N HIS A 51 5.76 -5.00 -5.83
CA HIS A 51 6.86 -4.07 -6.09
C HIS A 51 7.91 -4.74 -6.99
N HIS A 52 8.06 -4.22 -8.19
CA HIS A 52 9.04 -4.72 -9.14
C HIS A 52 10.46 -4.25 -8.77
N PRO A 53 11.47 -5.12 -8.62
CA PRO A 53 12.79 -4.72 -8.10
C PRO A 53 13.54 -3.67 -8.93
N ALA A 54 13.27 -3.57 -10.23
CA ALA A 54 13.97 -2.64 -11.13
C ALA A 54 13.17 -1.37 -11.47
N THR A 55 11.90 -1.29 -11.08
CA THR A 55 11.00 -0.16 -11.41
C THR A 55 10.13 0.19 -10.20
N GLY A 56 9.25 1.19 -10.28
CA GLY A 56 8.30 1.46 -9.20
C GLY A 56 8.88 2.10 -7.92
N HIS A 57 10.20 2.19 -7.74
CA HIS A 57 10.81 2.95 -6.66
C HIS A 57 11.26 4.33 -7.15
N TYR A 58 10.63 5.38 -6.64
CA TYR A 58 10.88 6.77 -7.03
C TYR A 58 11.39 7.57 -5.81
N VAL A 59 12.57 8.16 -5.93
CA VAL A 59 13.18 8.99 -4.89
C VAL A 59 13.02 10.48 -5.20
N TYR A 60 12.87 11.30 -4.17
CA TYR A 60 12.62 12.73 -4.28
C TYR A 60 13.68 13.51 -3.48
N PRO A 61 14.92 13.64 -4.00
CA PRO A 61 16.04 14.26 -3.28
C PRO A 61 15.82 15.75 -2.99
N GLU A 62 15.02 16.43 -3.82
CA GLU A 62 14.73 17.87 -3.66
C GLU A 62 13.60 18.16 -2.66
N ALA A 63 12.84 17.14 -2.24
CA ALA A 63 11.74 17.30 -1.31
C ALA A 63 12.23 17.70 0.09
N PRO A 64 11.44 18.47 0.87
CA PRO A 64 11.82 18.84 2.24
C PRO A 64 12.12 17.60 3.09
N GLY A 65 13.32 17.57 3.68
CA GLY A 65 13.78 16.50 4.53
C GLY A 65 13.15 16.59 5.92
N ILE A 66 13.12 15.46 6.63
CA ILE A 66 12.71 15.40 8.04
C ILE A 66 13.97 15.12 8.87
N PRO A 67 14.54 16.10 9.60
CA PRO A 67 15.83 15.93 10.29
C PRO A 67 15.87 14.78 11.31
N MET A 68 14.71 14.34 11.81
CA MET A 68 14.60 13.25 12.79
C MET A 68 14.62 11.84 12.17
N VAL A 69 14.61 11.72 10.84
CA VAL A 69 14.60 10.41 10.18
C VAL A 69 15.99 9.75 10.31
N PRO A 70 16.08 8.55 10.91
CA PRO A 70 17.36 8.00 11.36
C PRO A 70 18.28 7.49 10.26
N TYR A 71 17.76 7.29 9.04
CA TYR A 71 18.56 6.80 7.90
C TYR A 71 19.17 7.92 7.06
N LEU A 72 18.90 9.19 7.37
CA LEU A 72 19.45 10.30 6.62
C LEU A 72 20.97 10.36 6.77
N THR A 73 21.61 10.73 5.68
CA THR A 73 23.04 11.07 5.67
C THR A 73 23.28 12.46 6.29
N ASP A 74 24.52 12.74 6.72
CA ASP A 74 24.90 14.06 7.23
C ASP A 74 24.67 15.19 6.20
N ASP A 75 24.81 14.89 4.90
CA ASP A 75 24.54 15.84 3.82
C ASP A 75 23.04 16.15 3.69
N GLU A 76 22.18 15.13 3.78
CA GLU A 76 20.71 15.32 3.76
C GLU A 76 20.23 16.10 4.99
N VAL A 77 20.77 15.79 6.17
CA VAL A 77 20.46 16.51 7.41
C VAL A 77 20.87 17.98 7.30
N ARG A 78 22.10 18.26 6.83
CA ARG A 78 22.59 19.64 6.64
C ARG A 78 21.83 20.38 5.54
N GLY A 79 21.46 19.68 4.47
CA GLY A 79 20.72 20.24 3.33
C GLY A 79 19.24 20.47 3.61
N GLY A 80 18.67 19.83 4.63
CA GLY A 80 17.24 19.91 4.95
C GLY A 80 16.34 19.37 3.84
N ARG A 81 16.87 18.48 2.99
CA ARG A 81 16.20 17.91 1.81
C ARG A 81 16.56 16.43 1.66
N GLY A 82 15.73 15.70 0.93
CA GLY A 82 15.97 14.30 0.61
C GLY A 82 15.35 13.33 1.62
N GLY A 83 15.79 12.07 1.55
CA GLY A 83 15.22 10.96 2.32
C GLY A 83 13.75 10.63 2.05
N LYS A 84 13.18 11.14 0.94
CA LYS A 84 11.79 10.92 0.54
C LYS A 84 11.67 9.93 -0.61
N SER A 85 10.73 9.00 -0.53
CA SER A 85 10.42 8.10 -1.64
C SER A 85 8.94 7.71 -1.75
N VAL A 86 8.55 7.36 -2.97
CA VAL A 86 7.28 6.70 -3.29
C VAL A 86 7.61 5.34 -3.89
N VAL A 87 7.00 4.28 -3.36
CA VAL A 87 7.15 2.90 -3.83
C VAL A 87 5.82 2.45 -4.41
N SER A 88 5.80 2.13 -5.69
CA SER A 88 4.65 1.57 -6.39
C SER A 88 4.59 0.05 -6.19
N CYS A 89 3.45 -0.41 -5.69
CA CYS A 89 3.02 -1.80 -5.64
C CYS A 89 1.80 -2.02 -6.54
N LEU A 90 1.57 -1.11 -7.50
CA LEU A 90 0.55 -1.25 -8.54
C LEU A 90 1.09 -2.10 -9.68
N LEU A 91 0.27 -2.98 -10.21
CA LEU A 91 0.61 -3.80 -11.37
C LEU A 91 0.40 -3.00 -12.65
N PRO A 92 1.12 -3.30 -13.75
CA PRO A 92 0.91 -2.64 -15.04
C PRO A 92 -0.56 -2.66 -15.51
N ALA A 93 -1.27 -3.74 -15.17
CA ALA A 93 -2.67 -3.93 -15.52
C ALA A 93 -3.62 -2.94 -14.79
N ASP A 94 -3.25 -2.47 -13.59
CA ASP A 94 -4.04 -1.50 -12.83
C ASP A 94 -4.13 -0.14 -13.57
N PHE A 95 -3.08 0.23 -14.31
CA PHE A 95 -3.06 1.43 -15.15
C PHE A 95 -3.86 1.27 -16.45
N GLU A 96 -4.03 0.03 -16.91
CA GLU A 96 -4.87 -0.31 -18.06
C GLU A 96 -6.35 -0.44 -17.66
N GLY A 97 -6.67 -0.42 -16.37
CA GLY A 97 -8.02 -0.70 -15.86
C GLY A 97 -8.42 -2.16 -16.04
N VAL A 98 -7.44 -3.07 -16.09
CA VAL A 98 -7.64 -4.50 -16.32
C VAL A 98 -7.18 -5.27 -15.09
N THR A 99 -8.04 -6.12 -14.55
CA THR A 99 -7.66 -7.06 -13.49
C THR A 99 -7.20 -8.38 -14.12
N ARG A 100 -5.88 -8.65 -14.10
CA ARG A 100 -5.31 -9.89 -14.68
C ARG A 100 -5.34 -11.10 -13.75
N GLY A 101 -5.61 -10.90 -12.47
CA GLY A 101 -5.67 -11.97 -11.48
C GLY A 101 -6.52 -11.57 -10.28
N VAL A 102 -7.09 -12.57 -9.60
CA VAL A 102 -7.87 -12.37 -8.39
C VAL A 102 -7.01 -12.79 -7.21
N THR A 103 -6.96 -11.96 -6.16
CA THR A 103 -6.26 -12.27 -4.91
C THR A 103 -6.76 -13.58 -4.32
N ALA A 104 -5.89 -14.58 -4.22
CA ALA A 104 -6.27 -15.90 -3.71
C ALA A 104 -6.50 -15.87 -2.19
N SER A 105 -7.74 -15.65 -1.76
CA SER A 105 -8.12 -15.45 -0.36
C SER A 105 -9.55 -15.93 -0.10
N PHE A 106 -9.93 -16.12 1.17
CA PHE A 106 -11.30 -16.48 1.50
C PHE A 106 -12.34 -15.46 0.97
N ARG A 107 -12.00 -14.17 0.98
CA ARG A 107 -12.85 -13.07 0.50
C ARG A 107 -13.12 -13.16 -1.00
N ASN A 108 -12.10 -13.49 -1.78
CA ASN A 108 -12.12 -13.29 -3.24
C ASN A 108 -12.17 -14.61 -4.03
N SER A 109 -11.76 -15.74 -3.46
CA SER A 109 -11.70 -17.04 -4.14
C SER A 109 -12.96 -17.88 -4.01
N PHE A 110 -13.93 -17.48 -3.20
CA PHE A 110 -15.17 -18.22 -2.97
C PHE A 110 -16.40 -17.34 -3.20
N PRO A 111 -17.49 -17.87 -3.81
CA PRO A 111 -18.76 -17.17 -3.95
C PRO A 111 -19.36 -16.71 -2.62
N ALA A 112 -20.19 -15.65 -2.66
CA ALA A 112 -20.75 -15.03 -1.46
C ALA A 112 -21.61 -15.98 -0.61
N ASP A 113 -22.36 -16.88 -1.25
CA ASP A 113 -23.17 -17.90 -0.57
C ASP A 113 -22.30 -18.94 0.15
N VAL A 114 -21.17 -19.33 -0.45
CA VAL A 114 -20.17 -20.22 0.18
C VAL A 114 -19.53 -19.53 1.38
N ARG A 115 -19.09 -18.28 1.21
CA ARG A 115 -18.48 -17.52 2.32
C ARG A 115 -19.43 -17.40 3.51
N ARG A 116 -20.69 -16.99 3.25
CA ARG A 116 -21.73 -16.88 4.28
C ARG A 116 -22.01 -18.22 4.96
N ARG A 117 -22.14 -19.30 4.18
CA ARG A 117 -22.34 -20.64 4.76
C ARG A 117 -21.21 -21.04 5.70
N VAL A 118 -19.97 -20.73 5.35
CA VAL A 118 -18.79 -21.04 6.17
C VAL A 118 -18.79 -20.21 7.45
N THR A 119 -19.05 -18.90 7.36
CA THR A 119 -19.07 -18.02 8.54
C THR A 119 -20.24 -18.33 9.47
N ASP A 120 -21.44 -18.58 8.94
CA ASP A 120 -22.65 -18.85 9.75
C ASP A 120 -22.56 -20.19 10.50
N ARG A 121 -21.84 -21.16 9.93
CA ARG A 121 -21.71 -22.52 10.48
C ARG A 121 -20.36 -22.75 11.14
N TRP A 122 -19.54 -21.72 11.32
CA TRP A 122 -18.17 -21.84 11.84
C TRP A 122 -18.10 -22.62 13.17
N ALA A 123 -18.96 -22.24 14.13
CA ALA A 123 -19.08 -22.94 15.41
C ALA A 123 -19.62 -24.38 15.27
N ALA A 124 -20.55 -24.62 14.33
CA ALA A 124 -21.07 -25.95 14.05
C ALA A 124 -20.02 -26.88 13.43
N TYR A 125 -18.95 -26.33 12.85
CA TYR A 125 -17.77 -27.09 12.39
C TYR A 125 -16.76 -27.37 13.50
N GLY A 126 -17.00 -26.90 14.73
CA GLY A 126 -16.13 -27.13 15.89
C GLY A 126 -15.04 -26.07 16.09
N PHE A 127 -15.07 -24.96 15.34
CA PHE A 127 -14.14 -23.85 15.54
C PHE A 127 -14.69 -22.84 16.57
N PRO A 128 -13.83 -22.20 17.38
CA PRO A 128 -14.26 -21.10 18.24
C PRO A 128 -14.80 -19.95 17.39
N ALA A 129 -15.70 -19.15 17.97
CA ALA A 129 -16.19 -17.93 17.32
C ALA A 129 -14.99 -17.11 16.81
N PRO A 130 -15.03 -16.62 15.56
CA PRO A 130 -13.92 -15.83 15.05
C PRO A 130 -13.74 -14.60 15.96
N PRO A 131 -12.50 -14.17 16.22
CA PRO A 131 -12.27 -12.90 16.89
C PRO A 131 -13.00 -11.79 16.12
N GLU A 132 -13.53 -10.81 16.84
CA GLU A 132 -14.19 -9.65 16.24
C GLU A 132 -13.22 -9.02 15.24
N ALA A 133 -13.66 -8.82 13.99
CA ALA A 133 -12.81 -8.27 12.95
C ALA A 133 -12.31 -6.89 13.39
N PRO A 134 -11.00 -6.59 13.29
CA PRO A 134 -10.50 -5.27 13.60
C PRO A 134 -11.08 -4.27 12.61
N HIS A 135 -12.07 -3.49 13.07
CA HIS A 135 -12.80 -2.44 12.35
C HIS A 135 -13.49 -2.84 11.02
N PRO A 136 -14.73 -2.38 10.77
CA PRO A 136 -15.25 -2.42 9.41
C PRO A 136 -14.38 -1.52 8.52
N ALA A 137 -13.81 -2.09 7.45
CA ALA A 137 -13.26 -1.30 6.35
C ALA A 137 -14.36 -0.35 5.85
N ALA A 138 -14.04 0.95 5.83
CA ALA A 138 -14.94 2.02 5.40
C ALA A 138 -15.29 1.92 3.92
#